data_AF-A0A7V4CTF9-F1
#
_entry.id   AF-A0A7V4CTF9-F1
#
_cell.length_a   1.000
_cell.length_b   1.000
_cell.length_c   1.000
_cell.angle_alpha   90.00
_cell.angle_beta   90.00
_cell.angle_gamma   90.00
#
_symmetry.space_group_name_H-M   'P 1'
#
loop_
_entity.id
_entity.type
_entity.pdbx_description
1 polymer ?
#
loop_
_entity_poly.entity_id
_entity_poly.type
_entity_poly.pdbx_seq_one_letter_code
_entity_poly.pdbx_strand_id
1 'polypeptide(L)' 'MIDGQKELKGIIEQIDYFTSKESDKKYSKIKAIVHIAQIDQLIEYGLITFDEGENVIQRIKKIASLTDDEVDEAHLYI' A
#
# COMPACT_ATOMS: atom_id res chain seq x y z
N MET A 1 9.41 -11.29 13.89
CA MET A 1 8.05 -11.27 13.31
C MET A 1 7.14 -10.18 13.89
N ILE A 2 7.50 -9.44 14.95
CA ILE A 2 6.64 -8.38 15.53
C ILE A 2 6.68 -7.08 14.72
N ASP A 3 7.82 -6.78 14.07
CA ASP A 3 8.01 -5.49 13.39
C ASP A 3 7.21 -5.36 12.07
N GLY A 4 7.16 -6.42 11.25
CA GLY A 4 6.43 -6.40 9.96
C GLY A 4 4.93 -6.14 10.08
N GLN A 5 4.28 -6.81 11.03
CA GLN A 5 2.85 -6.66 11.28
C GLN A 5 2.50 -5.26 11.81
N LYS A 6 3.41 -4.65 12.59
CA LYS A 6 3.25 -3.28 13.06
C LYS A 6 3.35 -2.27 11.90
N GLU A 7 4.31 -2.46 11.00
CA GLU A 7 4.47 -1.61 9.81
C GLU A 7 3.25 -1.72 8.88
N LEU A 8 2.80 -2.95 8.58
CA LEU A 8 1.60 -3.18 7.75
C LEU A 8 0.36 -2.49 8.35
N LYS A 9 0.19 -2.60 9.67
CA LYS A 9 -0.91 -1.91 10.38
C LYS A 9 -0.82 -0.39 10.22
N GLY A 10 0.38 0.19 10.35
CA GLY A 10 0.59 1.63 10.14
C GLY A 10 0.24 2.08 8.73
N ILE A 11 0.56 1.28 7.72
CA ILE A 11 0.17 1.55 6.31
C ILE A 11 -1.36 1.54 6.18
N ILE A 12 -2.05 0.54 6.76
CA ILE A 12 -3.51 0.45 6.74
C ILE A 12 -4.16 1.67 7.41
N GLU A 13 -3.67 2.10 8.58
CA GLU A 13 -4.18 3.29 9.27
C GLU A 13 -4.02 4.56 8.43
N GLN A 14 -2.91 4.71 7.69
CA GLN A 14 -2.73 5.82 6.76
C GLN A 14 -3.70 5.77 5.58
N ILE A 15 -3.94 4.58 5.00
CA ILE A 15 -4.94 4.39 3.93
C ILE A 15 -6.33 4.77 4.44
N ASP A 16 -6.70 4.30 5.63
CA ASP A 16 -7.98 4.60 6.26
C ASP A 16 -8.13 6.10 6.51
N TYR A 17 -7.08 6.79 6.96
CA TYR A 17 -7.09 8.25 7.11
C TYR A 17 -7.39 8.96 5.78
N PHE A 18 -6.72 8.62 4.68
CA PHE A 18 -6.96 9.27 3.38
C PHE A 18 -8.29 8.88 2.71
N THR A 19 -8.90 7.77 3.12
CA THR A 19 -10.19 7.32 2.58
C THR A 19 -11.37 7.60 3.49
N SER A 20 -11.12 8.08 4.70
CA SER A 20 -12.17 8.51 5.63
C SER A 20 -12.95 9.70 5.07
N LYS A 21 -14.25 9.75 5.39
CA LYS A 21 -15.14 10.86 4.99
C LYS A 21 -14.72 12.22 5.59
N GLU A 22 -13.89 12.21 6.62
CA GLU A 22 -13.40 13.39 7.34
C GLU A 22 -12.10 13.95 6.73
N SER A 23 -11.51 13.26 5.77
CA SER A 23 -10.28 13.70 5.13
C SER A 23 -10.57 14.46 3.84
N ASP A 24 -10.27 15.77 3.85
CA ASP A 24 -10.26 16.59 2.64
C ASP A 24 -9.09 16.24 1.69
N LYS A 25 -8.18 15.36 2.12
CA LYS A 25 -6.97 14.98 1.38
C LYS A 25 -7.24 13.74 0.54
N LYS A 26 -7.18 13.88 -0.79
CA LYS A 26 -7.23 12.75 -1.72
C LYS A 26 -6.02 11.82 -1.52
N TYR A 27 -6.27 10.51 -1.49
CA TYR A 27 -5.22 9.51 -1.61
C TYR A 27 -4.67 9.52 -3.03
N SER A 28 -3.49 10.13 -3.22
CA SER A 28 -2.90 10.30 -4.55
C SER A 28 -2.34 8.99 -5.09
N LYS A 29 -2.30 8.86 -6.43
CA LYS A 29 -1.68 7.72 -7.11
C LYS A 29 -0.24 7.46 -6.64
N ILE A 30 0.57 8.52 -6.51
CA ILE A 30 1.96 8.41 -6.02
C ILE A 30 2.02 7.81 -4.60
N LYS A 31 1.16 8.24 -3.67
CA LYS A 31 1.14 7.65 -2.32
C LYS A 31 0.68 6.20 -2.33
N ALA A 32 -0.28 5.88 -3.17
CA ALA A 32 -0.73 4.51 -3.36
C ALA A 32 0.43 3.61 -3.82
N ILE A 33 1.20 4.05 -4.82
CA ILE A 33 2.38 3.31 -5.31
C ILE A 33 3.44 3.16 -4.21
N VAL A 34 3.73 4.22 -3.44
CA VAL A 34 4.68 4.15 -2.31
C VAL A 34 4.25 3.11 -1.28
N HIS A 35 2.97 3.09 -0.89
CA HIS A 35 2.47 2.08 0.05
C HIS A 35 2.54 0.67 -0.54
N ILE A 36 2.26 0.49 -1.84
CA ILE A 36 2.42 -0.81 -2.50
C ILE A 36 3.89 -1.27 -2.42
N ALA A 37 4.85 -0.41 -2.80
CA ALA A 37 6.28 -0.72 -2.70
C ALA A 37 6.72 -1.09 -1.28
N GLN A 38 6.21 -0.39 -0.26
CA GLN A 38 6.49 -0.72 1.13
C GLN A 38 5.94 -2.10 1.51
N ILE A 39 4.73 -2.45 1.06
CA ILE A 39 4.13 -3.76 1.33
C ILE A 39 4.92 -4.87 0.62
N ASP A 40 5.33 -4.65 -0.63
CA ASP A 40 6.15 -5.61 -1.38
C ASP A 40 7.47 -5.89 -0.66
N GLN A 41 8.15 -4.85 -0.15
CA GLN A 41 9.35 -5.03 0.67
C GLN A 41 9.08 -5.85 1.93
N LEU A 42 7.94 -5.65 2.61
CA LEU A 42 7.58 -6.46 3.77
C LEU A 42 7.36 -7.95 3.39
N ILE A 43 6.79 -8.22 2.22
CA ILE A 43 6.65 -9.59 1.69
C ILE A 43 8.03 -10.18 1.35
N GLU A 44 8.86 -9.45 0.60
CA GLU A 44 10.18 -9.90 0.15
C GLU A 44 11.11 -10.26 1.32
N TYR A 45 11.08 -9.47 2.40
CA TYR A 45 11.85 -9.75 3.61
C TYR A 45 11.22 -10.81 4.52
N GLY A 46 10.08 -11.40 4.13
CA GLY A 46 9.37 -12.42 4.91
C GLY A 46 8.82 -11.89 6.24
N LEU A 47 8.55 -10.58 6.31
CA LEU A 47 8.01 -9.92 7.50
C LEU A 47 6.49 -10.06 7.60
N ILE A 48 5.83 -10.23 6.45
CA ILE A 48 4.41 -10.59 6.31
C ILE A 48 4.27 -11.68 5.23
N THR A 49 3.14 -12.37 5.19
CA THR A 49 2.85 -13.33 4.12
C THR A 49 2.44 -12.63 2.83
N PHE A 50 2.61 -13.31 1.70
CA PHE A 50 2.14 -12.82 0.40
C PHE A 50 0.63 -12.52 0.41
N ASP A 51 -0.19 -13.44 0.94
CA ASP A 51 -1.64 -13.27 0.98
C ASP A 51 -2.06 -12.06 1.81
N GLU A 52 -1.37 -11.77 2.92
CA GLU A 52 -1.62 -10.57 3.73
C GLU A 52 -1.30 -9.29 2.97
N GLY A 53 -0.14 -9.22 2.32
CA GLY A 53 0.27 -8.05 1.56
C GLY A 53 -0.59 -7.82 0.31
N GLU A 54 -0.87 -8.87 -0.46
CA GLU A 54 -1.64 -8.81 -1.70
C GLU A 54 -3.08 -8.29 -1.46
N ASN A 55 -3.72 -8.72 -0.36
CA ASN A 55 -5.04 -8.21 0.02
C ASN A 55 -5.04 -6.68 0.24
N VAL A 56 -3.97 -6.13 0.82
CA VAL A 56 -3.84 -4.69 1.05
C VAL A 56 -3.49 -3.96 -0.25
N ILE A 57 -2.62 -4.53 -1.09
CA ILE A 57 -2.26 -3.97 -2.41
C ILE A 57 -3.49 -3.86 -3.31
N GLN A 58 -4.32 -4.91 -3.40
CA GLN A 58 -5.56 -4.89 -4.18
C GLN A 58 -6.53 -3.80 -3.71
N ARG A 59 -6.61 -3.61 -2.38
CA ARG A 59 -7.39 -2.52 -1.79
C ARG A 59 -6.85 -1.15 -2.21
N ILE A 60 -5.54 -0.93 -2.14
CA ILE A 60 -4.89 0.32 -2.56
C ILE A 60 -5.15 0.61 -4.04
N LYS A 61 -4.94 -0.38 -4.91
CA LYS A 61 -5.20 -0.28 -6.35
C LYS A 61 -6.63 0.17 -6.65
N LYS A 62 -7.62 -0.43 -5.97
CA LYS A 62 -9.03 -0.06 -6.10
C LYS A 62 -9.31 1.38 -5.66
N ILE A 63 -8.77 1.81 -4.52
CA ILE A 63 -8.99 3.17 -4.00
C ILE A 63 -8.38 4.21 -4.95
N ALA A 64 -7.15 3.98 -5.40
CA ALA A 64 -6.41 4.91 -6.25
C ALA A 64 -6.73 4.78 -7.75
N SER A 65 -7.56 3.78 -8.13
CA SER A 65 -7.87 3.44 -9.52
C SER A 65 -6.60 3.24 -10.36
N LEU A 66 -5.69 2.41 -9.83
CA LEU A 66 -4.42 2.04 -10.48
C LEU A 66 -4.58 0.74 -11.25
N THR A 67 -3.96 0.65 -12.42
CA THR A 67 -3.72 -0.62 -13.12
C THR A 67 -2.39 -1.23 -12.68
N ASP A 68 -2.14 -2.49 -13.05
CA ASP A 68 -0.85 -3.14 -12.80
C ASP A 68 0.29 -2.42 -13.54
N ASP A 69 0.08 -2.08 -14.82
CA ASP A 69 1.05 -1.32 -15.63
C ASP A 69 1.43 0.03 -14.99
N GLU A 70 0.46 0.75 -14.41
CA GLU A 70 0.73 2.03 -13.73
C GLU A 70 1.55 1.86 -12.44
N VAL A 71 1.42 0.72 -11.76
CA VAL A 71 2.22 0.39 -10.58
C VAL A 71 3.64 0.03 -10.99
N ASP A 72 3.79 -0.85 -11.97
CA ASP A 72 5.08 -1.32 -12.47
C ASP A 72 5.92 -0.16 -13.04
N GLU A 73 5.31 0.70 -13.86
CA GLU A 73 5.99 1.89 -14.41
C GLU A 73 6.48 2.79 -13.27
N ALA A 74 5.65 3.03 -12.26
CA ALA A 74 5.99 3.95 -11.19
C ALA A 74 6.97 3.39 -10.15
N HIS A 75 6.99 2.07 -9.93
CA HIS A 75 7.97 1.39 -9.07
C HIS A 75 9.41 1.58 -9.55
N LEU A 76 9.63 1.76 -10.86
CA LEU A 76 10.97 2.03 -11.40
C LEU A 76 11.56 3.39 -10.97
N TYR A 77 10.73 4.29 -10.44
CA TYR A 77 11.12 5.67 -10.13
C TYR A 77 11.14 5.99 -8.63
N ILE A 78 10.92 5.00 -7.76
CA ILE A 78 10.90 5.11 -6.30
C ILE A 78 12.13 4.42 -5.72
#